data_AF-F4KBF5-F1
#
_entry.id   AF-F4KBF5-F1
#
_cell.length_a   1.000
_cell.length_b   1.000
_cell.length_c   1.000
_cell.angle_alpha   90.00
_cell.angle_beta   90.00
_cell.angle_gamma   90.00
#
_symmetry.space_group_name_H-M   'P 1'
#
loop_
_entity.id
_entity.type
_entity.pdbx_description
1 polymer ?
#
loop_
_entity_poly.entity_id
_entity_poly.type
_entity_poly.pdbx_seq_one_letter_code
_entity_poly.pdbx_strand_id
1 'polypeptide(L)'
;MFGVSMRTLISPSLAPFSLHLHKPSLFSTALRFSFSINNITPTNSPPSTISTRKLQTKATRVTSSSSSQPLSSSSPGEIHVVVGPMFSGKTTTLLRRILAERETGKRIAIIKSNKDTRYCTESIVTHDGEKYPCWSLPDLSSFKERFGFDDYENRLDVIGIDEAQFFGDLYEFCREAADKEGKTVIVAGLDGDFMRRRFGSVLDLIPIADTVTKLTSRCEVCGKRALFTMRKTEEKETELIGGAEVYMPVCRSHYVCGQNVLETARAVLDSSNNHSVVASSL
;
A
#
# COMPACT_ATOMS: atom_id res chain seq x y z
N MET A 1 -15.73 55.26 3.62
CA MET A 1 -16.99 55.05 4.36
C MET A 1 -17.05 53.61 4.80
N PHE A 2 -17.45 53.42 6.06
CA PHE A 2 -17.24 52.27 6.94
C PHE A 2 -18.13 51.06 6.62
N GLY A 3 -17.69 49.86 7.05
CA GLY A 3 -18.59 48.72 7.25
C GLY A 3 -17.94 47.33 7.31
N VAL A 4 -17.12 47.07 8.33
CA VAL A 4 -16.71 45.70 8.74
C VAL A 4 -17.76 45.16 9.72
N SER A 5 -18.15 43.89 9.60
CA SER A 5 -18.79 43.15 10.71
C SER A 5 -18.22 41.74 10.81
N MET A 6 -17.88 41.36 12.04
CA MET A 6 -17.15 40.18 12.46
C MET A 6 -17.96 39.49 13.58
N ARG A 7 -17.72 38.19 13.78
CA ARG A 7 -18.09 37.30 14.91
C ARG A 7 -19.42 36.54 14.71
N THR A 8 -19.49 35.23 14.95
CA THR A 8 -19.29 34.62 16.27
C THR A 8 -19.06 33.09 16.18
N LEU A 9 -18.20 32.59 17.08
CA LEU A 9 -17.82 31.21 17.37
C LEU A 9 -18.95 30.41 18.07
N ILE A 10 -19.10 29.11 17.77
CA ILE A 10 -19.69 28.12 18.68
C ILE A 10 -18.91 26.81 18.58
N SER A 11 -18.27 26.42 19.68
CA SER A 11 -17.62 25.12 19.92
C SER A 11 -18.58 24.18 20.66
N PRO A 12 -18.39 22.85 20.59
CA PRO A 12 -18.70 22.01 21.73
C PRO A 12 -17.55 21.07 22.14
N SER A 13 -17.17 21.21 23.43
CA SER A 13 -16.97 20.16 24.44
C SER A 13 -16.23 18.86 24.05
N LEU A 14 -14.95 18.75 24.47
CA LEU A 14 -14.18 17.51 24.56
C LEU A 14 -14.24 16.95 25.98
N ALA A 15 -14.64 15.67 26.11
CA ALA A 15 -14.42 14.85 27.31
C ALA A 15 -13.18 13.94 27.08
N PRO A 16 -12.30 13.74 28.07
CA PRO A 16 -11.12 12.90 27.90
C PRO A 16 -11.41 11.45 28.31
N PHE A 17 -11.31 10.50 27.37
CA PHE A 17 -11.25 9.09 27.72
C PHE A 17 -9.80 8.69 28.05
N SER A 18 -9.57 8.45 29.34
CA SER A 18 -8.34 7.90 29.90
C SER A 18 -8.23 6.42 29.54
N LEU A 19 -7.18 6.02 28.82
CA LEU A 19 -6.81 4.62 28.64
C LEU A 19 -5.57 4.30 29.47
N HIS A 20 -5.78 3.46 30.47
CA HIS A 20 -4.78 2.87 31.34
C HIS A 20 -3.71 2.13 30.52
N LEU A 21 -2.47 2.61 30.57
CA LEU A 21 -1.28 1.86 30.13
C LEU A 21 -0.95 0.77 31.15
N HIS A 22 -0.94 -0.48 30.69
CA HIS A 22 -0.31 -1.60 31.40
C HIS A 22 1.18 -1.66 31.03
N LYS A 23 2.07 -1.45 32.00
CA LYS A 23 3.53 -1.60 31.89
C LYS A 23 3.91 -3.07 31.65
N PRO A 24 4.94 -3.38 30.84
CA PRO A 24 5.74 -4.57 31.03
C PRO A 24 7.10 -4.22 31.65
N SER A 25 7.46 -4.97 32.68
CA SER A 25 8.71 -4.90 33.41
C SER A 25 9.90 -5.39 32.58
N LEU A 26 11.02 -4.73 32.82
CA LEU A 26 12.38 -4.98 32.35
C LEU A 26 12.84 -6.43 32.58
N PHE A 27 13.38 -7.08 31.54
CA PHE A 27 14.50 -8.01 31.69
C PHE A 27 15.45 -7.85 30.52
N SER A 28 16.65 -7.38 30.84
CA SER A 28 17.78 -7.20 29.92
C SER A 28 18.48 -8.54 29.74
N THR A 29 18.83 -8.91 28.50
CA THR A 29 20.00 -9.75 28.27
C THR A 29 20.57 -9.43 26.88
N ALA A 30 21.80 -8.93 26.89
CA ALA A 30 22.59 -8.60 25.72
C ALA A 30 23.00 -9.87 24.96
N LEU A 31 22.93 -9.83 23.63
CA LEU A 31 23.70 -10.71 22.76
C LEU A 31 24.16 -9.90 21.53
N ARG A 32 25.46 -9.60 21.53
CA ARG A 32 26.21 -9.05 20.41
C ARG A 32 26.43 -10.15 19.38
N PHE A 33 26.18 -9.87 18.11
CA PHE A 33 26.81 -10.60 17.00
C PHE A 33 27.24 -9.57 15.94
N SER A 34 28.56 -9.44 15.80
CA SER A 34 29.27 -8.84 14.67
C SER A 34 29.66 -9.95 13.68
N PHE A 35 30.27 -9.57 12.55
CA PHE A 35 30.80 -10.37 11.42
C PHE A 35 29.82 -10.48 10.23
N SER A 36 30.22 -10.29 8.97
CA SER A 36 31.46 -9.81 8.35
C SER A 36 31.11 -9.50 6.89
N ILE A 37 31.63 -8.41 6.34
CA ILE A 37 31.57 -8.10 4.89
C ILE A 37 32.75 -8.82 4.23
N ASN A 38 32.51 -9.56 3.14
CA ASN A 38 33.56 -10.02 2.23
C ASN A 38 33.19 -9.63 0.79
N ASN A 39 34.10 -8.86 0.18
CA ASN A 39 34.18 -8.53 -1.23
C ASN A 39 34.57 -9.76 -2.05
N ILE A 40 34.00 -9.90 -3.27
CA ILE A 40 34.58 -10.70 -4.35
C ILE A 40 34.49 -9.90 -5.66
N THR A 41 35.66 -9.72 -6.28
CA THR A 41 35.95 -9.09 -7.57
C THR A 41 35.65 -10.02 -8.76
N PRO A 42 35.30 -9.50 -9.96
CA PRO A 42 35.25 -10.31 -11.17
C PRO A 42 36.55 -10.18 -12.00
N THR A 43 36.98 -11.28 -12.60
CA THR A 43 38.16 -11.37 -13.48
C THR A 43 37.77 -11.64 -14.94
N ASN A 44 38.41 -10.85 -15.81
CA ASN A 44 38.70 -10.90 -17.25
C ASN A 44 38.17 -12.03 -18.17
N SER A 45 37.70 -11.56 -19.33
CA SER A 45 37.39 -12.23 -20.61
C SER A 45 38.61 -12.76 -21.39
N PRO A 46 38.42 -13.69 -22.34
CA PRO A 46 39.32 -13.88 -23.50
C PRO A 46 38.65 -13.50 -24.83
N PRO A 47 39.38 -12.99 -25.85
CA PRO A 47 38.83 -12.78 -27.19
C PRO A 47 39.19 -13.94 -28.15
N SER A 48 38.29 -14.22 -29.10
CA SER A 48 38.52 -15.14 -30.22
C SER A 48 38.54 -14.38 -31.56
N THR A 49 39.52 -14.76 -32.37
CA THR A 49 39.95 -14.16 -33.64
C THR A 49 39.30 -14.89 -34.82
N ILE A 50 38.55 -14.22 -35.71
CA ILE A 50 38.30 -14.72 -37.08
C ILE A 50 38.37 -13.57 -38.09
N SER A 51 38.97 -13.91 -39.23
CA SER A 51 39.61 -13.08 -40.25
C SER A 51 38.69 -12.66 -41.41
N THR A 52 38.90 -11.41 -41.86
CA THR A 52 38.89 -10.90 -43.26
C THR A 52 37.75 -11.23 -44.23
N ARG A 53 37.07 -10.18 -44.74
CA ARG A 53 37.13 -9.75 -46.16
C ARG A 53 36.42 -8.40 -46.36
N LYS A 54 37.07 -7.49 -47.09
CA LYS A 54 36.57 -6.17 -47.52
C LYS A 54 35.52 -6.30 -48.62
N LEU A 55 34.46 -5.51 -48.55
CA LEU A 55 33.74 -4.99 -49.73
C LEU A 55 33.30 -3.54 -49.45
N GLN A 56 33.71 -2.64 -50.34
CA GLN A 56 33.29 -1.25 -50.40
C GLN A 56 32.06 -1.14 -51.32
N THR A 57 31.00 -0.48 -50.89
CA THR A 57 30.05 0.19 -51.80
C THR A 57 29.34 1.37 -51.12
N LYS A 58 29.68 2.57 -51.61
CA LYS A 58 28.86 3.77 -51.87
C LYS A 58 27.52 3.98 -51.12
N ALA A 59 27.52 5.09 -50.36
CA ALA A 59 26.50 6.14 -50.19
C ALA A 59 25.03 5.87 -50.58
N THR A 60 24.14 6.06 -49.60
CA THR A 60 22.86 6.75 -49.82
C THR A 60 22.49 7.53 -48.56
N ARG A 61 22.25 8.83 -48.73
CA ARG A 61 21.88 9.80 -47.69
C ARG A 61 20.37 9.63 -47.45
N VAL A 62 19.96 9.10 -46.31
CA VAL A 62 18.55 9.08 -45.89
C VAL A 62 18.33 10.20 -44.88
N THR A 63 17.69 11.27 -45.33
CA THR A 63 17.11 12.31 -44.48
C THR A 63 15.80 11.80 -43.93
N SER A 64 15.81 11.25 -42.71
CA SER A 64 14.59 11.03 -41.93
C SER A 64 14.47 12.17 -40.91
N SER A 65 13.62 13.13 -41.21
CA SER A 65 13.13 14.15 -40.29
C SER A 65 12.24 13.48 -39.23
N SER A 66 12.84 12.96 -38.16
CA SER A 66 12.11 12.59 -36.95
C SER A 66 12.02 13.82 -36.07
N SER A 67 10.82 14.38 -35.98
CA SER A 67 10.41 15.40 -35.01
C SER A 67 10.69 14.91 -33.59
N SER A 68 11.81 15.35 -33.02
CA SER A 68 12.14 15.21 -31.61
C SER A 68 11.19 16.08 -30.79
N GLN A 69 10.24 15.45 -30.11
CA GLN A 69 9.57 16.06 -28.95
C GLN A 69 10.64 16.35 -27.89
N PRO A 70 10.63 17.53 -27.25
CA PRO A 70 11.61 17.84 -26.22
C PRO A 70 11.37 16.94 -25.01
N LEU A 71 12.29 16.00 -24.76
CA LEU A 71 12.34 15.26 -23.51
C LEU A 71 12.72 16.29 -22.42
N SER A 72 11.74 16.80 -21.67
CA SER A 72 12.03 17.56 -20.46
C SER A 72 12.81 16.64 -19.53
N SER A 73 14.00 17.06 -19.13
CA SER A 73 14.93 16.32 -18.28
C SER A 73 14.46 16.29 -16.82
N SER A 74 13.20 15.95 -16.58
CA SER A 74 12.70 15.62 -15.25
C SER A 74 13.29 14.27 -14.83
N SER A 75 13.80 14.19 -13.61
CA SER A 75 14.18 12.91 -13.01
C SER A 75 13.01 11.91 -13.12
N PRO A 76 13.28 10.62 -13.40
CA PRO A 76 12.21 9.63 -13.43
C PRO A 76 11.48 9.61 -12.08
N GLY A 77 10.18 9.34 -12.11
CA GLY A 77 9.42 9.08 -10.89
C GLY A 77 9.84 7.77 -10.24
N GLU A 78 9.30 7.50 -9.05
CA GLU A 78 9.60 6.29 -8.27
C GLU A 78 8.31 5.65 -7.75
N ILE A 79 8.26 4.33 -7.65
CA ILE A 79 7.15 3.57 -7.08
C ILE A 79 7.62 2.83 -5.83
N HIS A 80 7.04 3.14 -4.67
CA HIS A 80 7.32 2.48 -3.41
C HIS A 80 6.09 1.76 -2.87
N VAL A 81 6.20 0.46 -2.65
CA VAL A 81 5.09 -0.39 -2.23
C VAL A 81 5.28 -0.83 -0.77
N VAL A 82 4.28 -0.60 0.06
CA VAL A 82 4.20 -1.03 1.46
C VAL A 82 3.05 -2.01 1.63
N VAL A 83 3.38 -3.27 1.85
CA VAL A 83 2.40 -4.36 2.00
C VAL A 83 2.48 -5.01 3.38
N GLY A 84 1.44 -5.75 3.74
CA GLY A 84 1.39 -6.54 4.97
C GLY A 84 -0.03 -6.76 5.45
N PRO A 85 -0.20 -7.62 6.47
CA PRO A 85 -1.53 -7.92 7.01
C PRO A 85 -2.18 -6.69 7.64
N MET A 86 -3.45 -6.82 8.02
CA MET A 86 -4.07 -5.80 8.88
C MET A 86 -3.26 -5.62 10.17
N PHE A 87 -3.32 -4.41 10.74
CA PHE A 87 -2.61 -4.04 11.98
C PHE A 87 -1.07 -4.05 11.89
N SER A 88 -0.49 -4.08 10.69
CA SER A 88 0.96 -4.01 10.50
C SER A 88 1.54 -2.60 10.43
N GLY A 89 0.70 -1.55 10.53
CA GLY A 89 1.13 -0.15 10.43
C GLY A 89 1.39 0.35 9.01
N LYS A 90 0.66 -0.17 8.00
CA LYS A 90 0.79 0.25 6.59
C LYS A 90 0.51 1.73 6.41
N THR A 91 -0.67 2.20 6.80
CA THR A 91 -1.07 3.62 6.77
C THR A 91 -0.07 4.49 7.54
N THR A 92 0.38 4.08 8.72
CA THR A 92 1.41 4.80 9.49
C THR A 92 2.72 4.93 8.71
N THR A 93 3.15 3.86 8.04
CA THR A 93 4.37 3.84 7.23
C THR A 93 4.23 4.72 5.98
N LEU A 94 3.06 4.67 5.31
CA LEU A 94 2.71 5.52 4.18
C LEU A 94 2.81 7.00 4.57
N LEU A 95 2.09 7.40 5.62
CA LEU A 95 2.09 8.77 6.12
C LEU A 95 3.50 9.23 6.47
N ARG A 96 4.25 8.42 7.22
CA ARG A 96 5.63 8.76 7.60
C ARG A 96 6.51 9.04 6.38
N ARG A 97 6.40 8.27 5.30
CA ARG A 97 7.17 8.50 4.07
C ARG A 97 6.71 9.77 3.35
N ILE A 98 5.40 9.96 3.18
CA ILE A 98 4.85 11.14 2.51
C ILE A 98 5.22 12.43 3.26
N LEU A 99 5.16 12.42 4.59
CA LEU A 99 5.51 13.59 5.40
C LEU A 99 7.01 13.90 5.31
N ALA A 100 7.87 12.88 5.25
CA ALA A 100 9.30 13.09 5.00
C ALA A 100 9.55 13.75 3.63
N GLU A 101 8.81 13.36 2.58
CA GLU A 101 8.89 14.05 1.28
C GLU A 101 8.44 15.51 1.37
N ARG A 102 7.34 15.78 2.10
CA ARG A 102 6.84 17.14 2.34
C ARG A 102 7.88 18.01 3.05
N GLU A 103 8.60 17.47 4.03
CA GLU A 103 9.67 18.17 4.76
C GLU A 103 10.82 18.60 3.84
N THR A 104 11.02 17.94 2.70
CA THR A 104 11.99 18.35 1.66
C THR A 104 11.47 19.43 0.71
N GLY A 105 10.26 19.94 0.94
CA GLY A 105 9.63 20.98 0.12
C GLY A 105 8.78 20.46 -1.03
N LYS A 106 8.64 19.14 -1.19
CA LYS A 106 7.77 18.53 -2.20
C LYS A 106 6.30 18.70 -1.83
N ARG A 107 5.45 18.87 -2.84
CA ARG A 107 4.00 18.85 -2.67
C ARG A 107 3.46 17.44 -2.75
N ILE A 108 2.54 17.16 -1.83
CA ILE A 108 2.01 15.84 -1.56
C ILE A 108 0.50 15.80 -1.77
N ALA A 109 -0.02 14.65 -2.13
CA ALA A 109 -1.45 14.33 -2.06
C ALA A 109 -1.63 12.92 -1.50
N ILE A 110 -2.68 12.71 -0.69
CA ILE A 110 -3.00 11.39 -0.15
C ILE A 110 -4.39 10.98 -0.65
N ILE A 111 -4.46 9.83 -1.30
CA ILE A 111 -5.66 9.24 -1.85
C ILE A 111 -6.02 8.00 -1.03
N LYS A 112 -7.32 7.80 -0.80
CA LYS A 112 -7.87 6.56 -0.24
C LYS A 112 -9.07 6.11 -1.05
N SER A 113 -9.35 4.81 -1.03
CA SER A 113 -10.59 4.31 -1.64
C SER A 113 -11.81 4.76 -0.83
N ASN A 114 -12.87 5.18 -1.51
CA ASN A 114 -14.15 5.49 -0.90
C ASN A 114 -14.86 4.25 -0.31
N LYS A 115 -14.41 3.05 -0.68
CA LYS A 115 -14.86 1.80 -0.07
C LYS A 115 -14.42 1.68 1.39
N ASP A 116 -13.31 2.32 1.76
CA ASP A 116 -12.85 2.30 3.15
C ASP A 116 -13.54 3.37 4.02
N THR A 117 -14.61 2.94 4.68
CA THR A 117 -15.42 3.76 5.59
C THR A 117 -15.01 3.67 7.06
N ARG A 118 -13.91 2.96 7.41
CA ARG A 118 -13.50 2.74 8.81
C ARG A 118 -13.04 4.01 9.53
N TYR A 119 -12.56 5.00 8.78
CA TYR A 119 -12.03 6.25 9.30
C TYR A 119 -12.60 7.44 8.53
N CYS A 120 -12.54 8.64 9.13
CA CYS A 120 -13.02 9.90 8.56
C CYS A 120 -12.62 10.03 7.08
N THR A 121 -13.59 10.35 6.24
CA THR A 121 -13.44 10.34 4.77
C THR A 121 -12.54 11.46 4.25
N GLU A 122 -12.40 12.56 4.99
CA GLU A 122 -11.80 13.80 4.47
C GLU A 122 -10.43 14.12 5.05
N SER A 123 -10.02 13.47 6.14
CA SER A 123 -8.70 13.71 6.72
C SER A 123 -8.10 12.49 7.38
N ILE A 124 -6.79 12.36 7.25
CA ILE A 124 -5.99 11.41 8.03
C ILE A 124 -5.33 12.19 9.16
N VAL A 125 -5.51 11.71 10.39
CA VAL A 125 -4.97 12.32 11.61
C VAL A 125 -3.67 11.61 11.96
N THR A 126 -2.56 12.34 12.08
CA THR A 126 -1.31 11.77 12.62
C THR A 126 -1.42 11.54 14.12
N HIS A 127 -0.50 10.77 14.69
CA HIS A 127 -0.42 10.59 16.15
C HIS A 127 -0.31 11.93 16.90
N ASP A 128 0.28 12.95 16.27
CA ASP A 128 0.46 14.29 16.84
C ASP A 128 -0.77 15.20 16.65
N GLY A 129 -1.86 14.67 16.09
CA GLY A 129 -3.13 15.37 15.92
C GLY A 129 -3.23 16.21 14.65
N GLU A 130 -2.21 16.20 13.79
CA GLU A 130 -2.26 16.93 12.52
C GLU A 130 -3.22 16.25 11.54
N LYS A 131 -4.10 17.05 10.94
CA LYS A 131 -5.04 16.58 9.91
C LYS A 131 -4.49 16.89 8.53
N TYR A 132 -4.33 15.83 7.74
CA TYR A 132 -3.95 15.92 6.34
C TYR A 132 -5.16 15.69 5.45
N PRO A 133 -5.45 16.57 4.48
CA PRO A 133 -6.52 16.35 3.51
C PRO A 133 -6.32 15.02 2.79
N CYS A 134 -7.37 14.23 2.68
CA CYS A 134 -7.35 12.95 1.99
C CYS A 134 -8.44 12.91 0.92
N TRP A 135 -8.07 12.52 -0.29
CA TRP A 135 -8.96 12.40 -1.43
C TRP A 135 -9.61 11.01 -1.41
N SER A 136 -10.86 10.95 -0.96
CA SER A 136 -11.65 9.72 -1.00
C SER A 136 -12.25 9.53 -2.40
N LEU A 137 -11.75 8.54 -3.15
CA LEU A 137 -12.07 8.33 -4.56
C LEU A 137 -12.60 6.91 -4.85
N PRO A 138 -13.53 6.75 -5.81
CA PRO A 138 -13.93 5.43 -6.31
C PRO A 138 -12.86 4.77 -7.19
N ASP A 139 -12.11 5.58 -7.94
CA ASP A 139 -11.07 5.17 -8.90
C ASP A 139 -9.95 6.22 -8.93
N LEU A 140 -8.74 5.83 -9.31
CA LEU A 140 -7.59 6.72 -9.37
C LEU A 140 -7.59 7.60 -10.62
N SER A 141 -8.21 7.14 -11.71
CA SER A 141 -8.30 7.86 -12.98
C SER A 141 -8.99 9.24 -12.83
N SER A 142 -9.95 9.36 -11.91
CA SER A 142 -10.65 10.60 -11.57
C SER A 142 -9.81 11.62 -10.79
N PHE A 143 -8.64 11.21 -10.27
CA PHE A 143 -7.84 12.05 -9.37
C PHE A 143 -7.34 13.34 -10.05
N LYS A 144 -6.82 13.24 -11.28
CA LYS A 144 -6.22 14.39 -11.99
C LYS A 144 -7.22 15.52 -12.19
N GLU A 145 -8.45 15.19 -12.58
CA GLU A 145 -9.53 16.16 -12.77
C GLU A 145 -9.94 16.79 -11.43
N ARG A 146 -10.13 15.98 -10.39
CA ARG A 146 -10.56 16.46 -9.06
C ARG A 146 -9.50 17.30 -8.34
N PHE A 147 -8.23 16.98 -8.54
CA PHE A 147 -7.12 17.76 -8.03
C PHE A 147 -6.93 19.07 -8.81
N GLY A 148 -7.35 19.09 -10.08
CA GLY A 148 -7.11 20.15 -11.04
C GLY A 148 -5.90 19.82 -11.91
N PHE A 149 -6.08 19.75 -13.23
CA PHE A 149 -5.05 19.28 -14.16
C PHE A 149 -3.73 20.06 -14.06
N ASP A 150 -3.79 21.39 -14.00
CA ASP A 150 -2.59 22.24 -13.91
C ASP A 150 -1.85 22.03 -12.57
N ASP A 151 -2.60 21.97 -11.46
CA ASP A 151 -2.02 21.70 -10.15
C ASP A 151 -1.47 20.26 -10.07
N TYR A 152 -2.09 19.29 -10.74
CA TYR A 152 -1.57 17.94 -10.78
C TYR A 152 -0.27 17.86 -11.58
N GLU A 153 -0.24 18.45 -12.77
CA GLU A 153 0.90 18.35 -13.69
C GLU A 153 2.10 19.14 -13.19
N ASN A 154 1.91 20.42 -12.86
CA ASN A 154 3.00 21.37 -12.61
C ASN A 154 3.37 21.52 -11.14
N ARG A 155 2.56 20.97 -10.23
CA ARG A 155 2.65 21.29 -8.81
C ARG A 155 2.71 20.09 -7.89
N LEU A 156 2.23 18.92 -8.29
CA LEU A 156 2.22 17.74 -7.43
C LEU A 156 3.43 16.83 -7.71
N ASP A 157 4.22 16.57 -6.67
CA ASP A 157 5.45 15.77 -6.76
C ASP A 157 5.25 14.34 -6.26
N VAL A 158 4.49 14.17 -5.17
CA VAL A 158 4.33 12.88 -4.47
C VAL A 158 2.88 12.50 -4.25
N ILE A 159 2.52 11.26 -4.59
CA ILE A 159 1.18 10.72 -4.45
C ILE A 159 1.22 9.53 -3.48
N GLY A 160 0.49 9.65 -2.38
CA GLY A 160 0.18 8.56 -1.47
C GLY A 160 -1.11 7.86 -1.82
N ILE A 161 -1.12 6.54 -1.84
CA ILE A 161 -2.34 5.75 -2.05
C ILE A 161 -2.48 4.77 -0.88
N ASP A 162 -3.50 4.96 -0.05
CA ASP A 162 -3.84 4.04 1.03
C ASP A 162 -4.98 3.09 0.63
N GLU A 163 -4.99 1.92 1.27
CA GLU A 163 -5.93 0.82 0.98
C GLU A 163 -5.99 0.48 -0.51
N ALA A 164 -4.82 0.44 -1.15
CA ALA A 164 -4.67 0.39 -2.59
C ALA A 164 -5.28 -0.86 -3.25
N GLN A 165 -5.51 -1.94 -2.49
CA GLN A 165 -6.14 -3.16 -2.99
C GLN A 165 -7.58 -2.97 -3.50
N PHE A 166 -8.21 -1.83 -3.18
CA PHE A 166 -9.56 -1.50 -3.64
C PHE A 166 -9.61 -0.77 -4.99
N PHE A 167 -8.46 -0.32 -5.53
CA PHE A 167 -8.39 0.36 -6.82
C PHE A 167 -8.09 -0.61 -7.95
N GLY A 168 -9.01 -0.72 -8.91
CA GLY A 168 -8.86 -1.61 -10.08
C GLY A 168 -7.84 -1.09 -11.10
N ASP A 169 -7.63 0.23 -11.14
CA ASP A 169 -6.77 0.96 -12.07
C ASP A 169 -5.40 1.33 -11.46
N LEU A 170 -5.03 0.71 -10.33
CA LEU A 170 -3.79 0.99 -9.60
C LEU A 170 -2.53 0.84 -10.44
N TYR A 171 -2.41 -0.25 -11.20
CA TYR A 171 -1.21 -0.53 -11.99
C TYR A 171 -0.97 0.54 -13.04
N GLU A 172 -2.00 0.83 -13.85
CA GLU A 172 -1.96 1.83 -14.91
C GLU A 172 -1.66 3.22 -14.34
N PHE A 173 -2.34 3.61 -13.25
CA PHE A 173 -2.14 4.90 -12.61
C PHE A 173 -0.70 5.07 -12.11
N CYS A 174 -0.18 4.10 -11.34
CA CYS A 174 1.18 4.19 -10.78
C CYS A 174 2.24 4.23 -11.89
N ARG A 175 2.09 3.38 -12.91
CA ARG A 175 3.01 3.35 -14.05
C ARG A 175 3.02 4.68 -14.80
N GLU A 176 1.87 5.27 -15.09
CA GLU A 176 1.83 6.55 -15.80
C GLU A 176 2.41 7.69 -14.96
N ALA A 177 2.03 7.77 -13.68
CA ALA A 177 2.52 8.81 -12.78
C ALA A 177 4.05 8.77 -12.61
N ALA A 178 4.65 7.58 -12.52
CA ALA A 178 6.10 7.43 -12.37
C ALA A 178 6.86 7.55 -13.71
N ASP A 179 6.48 6.74 -14.71
CA ASP A 179 7.25 6.60 -15.95
C ASP A 179 7.12 7.82 -16.87
N LYS A 180 5.95 8.47 -16.89
CA LYS A 180 5.66 9.56 -17.84
C LYS A 180 5.66 10.94 -17.18
N GLU A 181 5.23 11.02 -15.93
CA GLU A 181 4.94 12.30 -15.27
C GLU A 181 5.96 12.67 -14.18
N GLY A 182 6.95 11.80 -13.93
CA GLY A 182 8.05 12.07 -13.01
C GLY A 182 7.63 12.14 -11.53
N LYS A 183 6.48 11.57 -11.16
CA LYS A 183 5.95 11.62 -9.78
C LYS A 183 6.43 10.45 -8.94
N THR A 184 6.66 10.69 -7.65
CA THR A 184 6.89 9.61 -6.68
C THR A 184 5.56 9.09 -6.18
N VAL A 185 5.30 7.80 -6.32
CA VAL A 185 4.07 7.14 -5.86
C VAL A 185 4.39 6.20 -4.70
N ILE A 186 3.76 6.43 -3.55
CA ILE A 186 3.90 5.60 -2.36
C ILE A 186 2.57 4.89 -2.13
N VAL A 187 2.58 3.57 -2.27
CA VAL A 187 1.38 2.73 -2.23
C VAL A 187 1.37 1.90 -0.96
N ALA A 188 0.25 1.88 -0.25
CA ALA A 188 0.01 1.02 0.88
C ALA A 188 -1.24 0.16 0.67
N GLY A 189 -1.10 -1.15 0.86
CA GLY A 189 -2.22 -2.07 0.65
C GLY A 189 -1.98 -3.47 1.22
N LEU A 190 -3.05 -4.26 1.26
CA LEU A 190 -2.96 -5.68 1.61
C LEU A 190 -2.32 -6.46 0.45
N ASP A 191 -1.36 -7.34 0.76
CA ASP A 191 -0.80 -8.28 -0.22
C ASP A 191 -1.71 -9.48 -0.46
N GLY A 192 -2.56 -9.81 0.51
CA GLY A 192 -3.58 -10.83 0.32
C GLY A 192 -4.82 -10.63 1.18
N ASP A 193 -5.90 -11.26 0.73
CA ASP A 193 -7.18 -11.30 1.41
C ASP A 193 -7.16 -12.23 2.64
N PHE A 194 -8.31 -12.39 3.29
CA PHE A 194 -8.46 -13.28 4.44
C PHE A 194 -8.24 -14.77 4.10
N MET A 195 -8.21 -15.12 2.82
CA MET A 195 -7.95 -16.46 2.28
C MET A 195 -6.49 -16.62 1.78
N ARG A 196 -5.63 -15.61 1.97
CA ARG A 196 -4.25 -15.52 1.43
C ARG A 196 -4.17 -15.51 -0.09
N ARG A 197 -5.24 -15.12 -0.78
CA ARG A 197 -5.25 -14.92 -2.23
C ARG A 197 -4.80 -13.49 -2.52
N ARG A 198 -4.37 -13.21 -3.75
CA ARG A 198 -4.05 -11.84 -4.18
C ARG A 198 -5.23 -10.91 -3.85
N PHE A 199 -4.96 -9.72 -3.33
CA PHE A 199 -6.00 -8.70 -3.11
C PHE A 199 -5.75 -7.54 -4.07
N GLY A 200 -6.67 -7.36 -5.02
CA GLY A 200 -6.57 -6.33 -6.03
C GLY A 200 -5.31 -6.48 -6.88
N SER A 201 -4.79 -5.35 -7.35
CA SER A 201 -3.61 -5.26 -8.23
C SER A 201 -2.36 -4.75 -7.50
N VAL A 202 -2.35 -4.70 -6.16
CA VAL A 202 -1.18 -4.24 -5.38
C VAL A 202 0.07 -5.07 -5.68
N LEU A 203 -0.09 -6.38 -5.85
CA LEU A 203 1.02 -7.27 -6.19
C LEU A 203 1.54 -7.08 -7.61
N ASP A 204 0.72 -6.53 -8.51
CA ASP A 204 1.10 -6.28 -9.90
C ASP A 204 2.10 -5.11 -10.01
N LEU A 205 2.22 -4.28 -8.96
CA LEU A 205 3.23 -3.22 -8.88
C LEU A 205 4.63 -3.75 -8.56
N ILE A 206 4.78 -4.96 -7.99
CA ILE A 206 6.09 -5.48 -7.53
C ILE A 206 7.17 -5.45 -8.62
N PRO A 207 6.90 -5.84 -9.89
CA PRO A 207 7.91 -5.82 -10.95
C PRO A 207 8.40 -4.42 -11.35
N ILE A 208 7.60 -3.38 -11.10
CA ILE A 208 7.91 -1.98 -11.49
C ILE A 208 8.24 -1.10 -10.28
N ALA A 209 8.29 -1.66 -9.07
CA ALA A 209 8.53 -0.89 -7.86
C ALA A 209 10.03 -0.74 -7.57
N ASP A 210 10.45 0.49 -7.28
CA ASP A 210 11.79 0.82 -6.79
C ASP A 210 12.04 0.24 -5.38
N THR A 211 11.00 0.20 -4.54
CA THR A 211 11.09 -0.45 -3.23
C THR A 211 9.82 -1.23 -2.89
N VAL A 212 9.99 -2.42 -2.30
CA VAL A 212 8.89 -3.21 -1.74
C VAL A 212 9.18 -3.50 -0.27
N THR A 213 8.28 -3.06 0.62
CA THR A 213 8.40 -3.22 2.07
C THR A 213 7.25 -4.07 2.59
N LYS A 214 7.55 -5.30 3.03
CA LYS A 214 6.55 -6.17 3.66
C LYS A 214 6.60 -6.07 5.19
N LEU A 215 5.62 -5.39 5.74
CA LEU A 215 5.42 -5.23 7.18
C LEU A 215 4.86 -6.51 7.80
N THR A 216 5.11 -6.67 9.09
CA THR A 216 4.53 -7.74 9.91
C THR A 216 3.88 -7.15 11.14
N SER A 217 2.77 -7.71 11.58
CA SER A 217 2.11 -7.35 12.84
C SER A 217 2.47 -8.35 13.95
N ARG A 218 1.76 -8.30 15.08
CA ARG A 218 1.85 -9.27 16.17
C ARG A 218 0.65 -10.21 16.11
N CYS A 219 0.90 -11.51 16.21
CA CYS A 219 -0.16 -12.50 16.24
C CYS A 219 -0.99 -12.31 17.50
N GLU A 220 -2.28 -12.10 17.33
CA GLU A 220 -3.21 -11.87 18.44
C GLU A 220 -3.33 -13.09 19.37
N VAL A 221 -3.05 -14.30 18.86
CA VAL A 221 -3.11 -15.55 19.65
C VAL A 221 -1.81 -15.81 20.45
N CYS A 222 -0.63 -15.54 19.89
CA CYS A 222 0.65 -15.94 20.53
C CYS A 222 1.77 -14.90 20.57
N GLY A 223 1.52 -13.67 20.10
CA GLY A 223 2.50 -12.57 20.12
C GLY A 223 3.69 -12.70 19.14
N LYS A 224 3.83 -13.84 18.44
CA LYS A 224 4.83 -14.03 17.38
C LYS A 224 4.53 -13.13 16.17
N ARG A 225 5.45 -13.05 15.20
CA ARG A 225 5.24 -12.29 13.96
C ARG A 225 4.00 -12.80 13.21
N ALA A 226 3.06 -11.91 12.95
CA ALA A 226 1.89 -12.17 12.12
C ALA A 226 2.16 -11.75 10.68
N LEU A 227 1.77 -12.62 9.76
CA LEU A 227 1.97 -12.45 8.32
C LEU A 227 0.64 -12.45 7.56
N PHE A 228 -0.46 -12.78 8.23
CA PHE A 228 -1.76 -12.99 7.59
C PHE A 228 -2.85 -12.27 8.39
N THR A 229 -3.84 -11.80 7.65
CA THR A 229 -5.15 -11.40 8.20
C THR A 229 -6.03 -12.64 8.23
N MET A 230 -6.65 -12.93 9.37
CA MET A 230 -7.68 -13.96 9.50
C MET A 230 -9.00 -13.27 9.81
N ARG A 231 -10.07 -13.65 9.11
CA ARG A 231 -11.43 -13.24 9.43
C ARG A 231 -11.96 -14.07 10.60
N LYS A 232 -12.55 -13.42 11.59
CA LYS A 232 -13.16 -14.03 12.79
C LYS A 232 -14.58 -14.54 12.50
N THR A 233 -15.25 -13.91 11.55
CA THR A 233 -16.65 -14.10 11.21
C THR A 233 -16.83 -15.06 10.03
N GLU A 234 -18.06 -15.53 9.80
CA GLU A 234 -18.35 -16.58 8.82
C GLU A 234 -18.64 -16.07 7.40
N GLU A 235 -18.79 -14.75 7.21
CA GLU A 235 -19.12 -14.18 5.90
C GLU A 235 -18.05 -14.56 4.88
N LYS A 236 -18.50 -14.83 3.65
CA LYS A 236 -17.65 -15.33 2.55
C LYS A 236 -17.25 -14.24 1.56
N GLU A 237 -17.81 -13.04 1.68
CA GLU A 237 -17.51 -11.92 0.78
C GLU A 237 -16.03 -11.56 0.83
N THR A 238 -15.39 -11.31 -0.31
CA THR A 238 -13.95 -10.98 -0.33
C THR A 238 -13.71 -9.61 0.30
N GLU A 239 -14.53 -8.62 -0.08
CA GLU A 239 -14.50 -7.26 0.45
C GLU A 239 -15.56 -7.12 1.55
N LEU A 240 -15.15 -7.28 2.82
CA LEU A 240 -15.98 -6.90 3.97
C LEU A 240 -15.21 -5.85 4.77
N ILE A 241 -15.75 -4.64 4.83
CA ILE A 241 -15.14 -3.52 5.54
C ILE A 241 -15.32 -3.73 7.04
N GLY A 242 -14.20 -3.80 7.76
CA GLY A 242 -14.18 -4.00 9.20
C GLY A 242 -12.78 -3.79 9.80
N GLY A 243 -12.75 -3.63 11.11
CA GLY A 243 -11.55 -3.51 11.94
C GLY A 243 -11.27 -4.78 12.75
N ALA A 244 -10.91 -4.60 14.03
CA ALA A 244 -10.52 -5.67 14.95
C ALA A 244 -11.69 -6.58 15.38
N GLU A 245 -12.92 -6.12 15.18
CA GLU A 245 -14.15 -6.86 15.41
C GLU A 245 -14.37 -7.96 14.36
N VAL A 246 -13.93 -7.74 13.11
CA VAL A 246 -14.05 -8.72 12.02
C VAL A 246 -12.74 -9.48 11.77
N TYR A 247 -11.59 -8.84 11.98
CA TYR A 247 -10.29 -9.36 11.56
C TYR A 247 -9.28 -9.44 12.70
N MET A 248 -8.35 -10.40 12.62
CA MET A 248 -7.19 -10.51 13.50
C MET A 248 -5.90 -10.81 12.73
N PRO A 249 -4.77 -10.25 13.15
CA PRO A 249 -3.46 -10.63 12.65
C PRO A 249 -3.00 -11.97 13.25
N VAL A 250 -2.56 -12.90 12.41
CA VAL A 250 -2.10 -14.23 12.85
C VAL A 250 -0.80 -14.66 12.21
N CYS A 251 -0.05 -15.49 12.95
CA CYS A 251 1.10 -16.21 12.42
C CYS A 251 0.63 -17.39 11.55
N ARG A 252 1.58 -18.02 10.85
CA ARG A 252 1.29 -19.15 9.95
C ARG A 252 0.57 -20.30 10.64
N SER A 253 1.02 -20.71 11.83
CA SER A 253 0.44 -21.83 12.56
C SER A 253 -1.00 -21.57 12.96
N HIS A 254 -1.31 -20.38 13.49
CA HIS A 254 -2.67 -20.03 13.91
C HIS A 254 -3.62 -19.80 12.75
N TYR A 255 -3.14 -19.31 11.61
CA TYR A 255 -3.98 -19.29 10.42
C TYR A 255 -4.32 -20.71 9.97
N VAL A 256 -3.34 -21.63 9.86
CA VAL A 256 -3.61 -23.00 9.39
C VAL A 256 -4.54 -23.73 10.35
N CYS A 257 -4.26 -23.64 11.66
CA CYS A 257 -5.12 -24.23 12.68
C CYS A 257 -6.54 -23.60 12.67
N GLY A 258 -6.63 -22.27 12.60
CA GLY A 258 -7.91 -21.56 12.60
C GLY A 258 -8.78 -21.89 11.39
N GLN A 259 -8.18 -22.03 10.20
CA GLN A 259 -8.93 -22.46 9.01
C GLN A 259 -9.47 -23.89 9.18
N ASN A 260 -8.68 -24.82 9.71
CA ASN A 260 -9.15 -26.19 9.95
C ASN A 260 -10.32 -26.21 10.95
N VAL A 261 -10.28 -25.36 11.99
CA VAL A 261 -11.37 -25.23 12.97
C VAL A 261 -12.64 -24.70 12.30
N LEU A 262 -12.53 -23.65 11.47
CA LEU A 262 -13.66 -23.08 10.74
C LEU A 262 -14.24 -24.08 9.72
N GLU A 263 -13.41 -24.81 9.00
CA GLU A 263 -13.83 -25.86 8.07
C GLU A 263 -14.55 -27.00 8.80
N THR A 264 -14.03 -27.43 9.96
CA THR A 264 -14.67 -28.46 10.80
C THR A 264 -16.01 -27.98 11.33
N ALA A 265 -16.09 -26.74 11.83
CA ALA A 265 -17.34 -26.16 12.33
C ALA A 265 -18.41 -26.10 11.22
N ARG A 266 -18.03 -25.69 10.01
CA ARG A 266 -18.92 -25.69 8.83
C ARG A 266 -19.41 -27.09 8.48
N ALA A 267 -18.52 -28.08 8.45
CA ALA A 267 -18.91 -29.46 8.16
C ALA A 267 -19.93 -30.00 9.18
N VAL A 268 -19.79 -29.66 10.46
CA VAL A 268 -20.74 -30.05 11.52
C VAL A 268 -22.10 -29.35 11.33
N LEU A 269 -22.12 -28.06 11.01
CA LEU A 269 -23.36 -27.31 10.74
C LEU A 269 -24.09 -27.83 9.50
N ASP A 270 -23.36 -28.10 8.42
CA ASP A 270 -23.93 -28.64 7.18
C ASP A 270 -24.52 -30.05 7.40
N SER A 271 -23.87 -30.88 8.22
CA SER A 271 -24.42 -32.19 8.60
C SER A 271 -25.71 -32.07 9.42
N SER A 272 -25.79 -31.08 10.32
CA SER A 272 -26.96 -30.84 11.17
C SER A 272 -28.16 -30.33 10.36
N ASN A 273 -27.91 -29.47 9.36
CA ASN A 273 -28.94 -28.98 8.44
C ASN A 273 -29.45 -30.07 7.51
N ASN A 274 -28.60 -30.99 7.05
CA ASN A 274 -29.06 -32.14 6.27
C ASN A 274 -29.92 -33.10 7.11
N HIS A 275 -29.61 -33.28 8.39
CA HIS A 275 -30.44 -34.10 9.27
C HIS A 275 -31.82 -33.48 9.58
N SER A 276 -31.94 -32.14 9.63
CA SER A 276 -33.24 -31.48 9.85
C SER A 276 -34.15 -31.47 8.62
N VAL A 277 -33.60 -31.46 7.41
CA VAL A 277 -34.37 -31.56 6.16
C VAL A 277 -34.94 -32.97 5.95
N VAL A 278 -34.21 -34.01 6.36
CA VAL A 278 -34.70 -35.40 6.27
C VAL A 278 -35.76 -35.69 7.33
N ALA A 279 -35.66 -35.07 8.51
CA ALA A 279 -36.67 -35.24 9.58
C ALA A 279 -37.99 -34.48 9.33
N SER A 280 -38.02 -33.53 8.38
CA SER A 280 -39.23 -32.78 8.00
C SER A 280 -39.91 -33.31 6.72
N SER A 281 -39.39 -34.40 6.14
CA SER A 281 -39.90 -35.05 4.93
C SER A 281 -40.38 -36.50 5.17
N LEU A 282 -40.59 -36.87 6.44
CA LEU A 282 -41.26 -38.09 6.91
C LEU A 282 -42.53 -37.72 7.68
#